data_AF-A0A0E4GBL9-F1
#
_entry.id   AF-A0A0E4GBL9-F1
#
_cell.length_a   1.000
_cell.length_b   1.000
_cell.length_c   1.000
_cell.angle_alpha   90.00
_cell.angle_beta   90.00
_cell.angle_gamma   90.00
#
_symmetry.space_group_name_H-M   'P 1'
#
loop_
_entity.id
_entity.type
_entity.pdbx_description
1 polymer ?
#
loop_
_entity_poly.entity_id
_entity_poly.type
_entity_poly.pdbx_seq_one_letter_code
_entity_poly.pdbx_strand_id
1 'polypeptide(L)'
;MIANPALEAYKYDPYEKKFTRELYDHEAMRRNRKRAIDEARDARRFGLILGTLGRQGSTKVLEHLERRLKHHGRDAVIILLSEIFPTKLARMEHIDAFVQVRL
;
A
#
# COMPACT_ATOMS: atom_id res chain seq x y z
N MET A 1 9.68 14.60 -4.69
CA MET A 1 10.17 13.32 -5.21
C MET A 1 9.61 12.15 -4.37
N ILE A 2 8.31 11.89 -4.25
CA ILE A 2 7.37 11.23 -5.18
C ILE A 2 6.13 12.12 -5.46
N ALA A 3 5.70 12.90 -4.47
CA ALA A 3 4.56 13.81 -4.57
C ALA A 3 4.86 15.06 -5.42
N ASN A 4 6.09 15.58 -5.30
CA ASN A 4 6.57 16.75 -6.06
C ASN A 4 7.73 16.33 -7.00
N PRO A 5 7.45 15.73 -8.18
CA PRO A 5 8.48 15.27 -9.12
C PRO A 5 9.29 16.39 -9.76
N ALA A 6 8.70 17.58 -9.94
CA ALA A 6 9.34 18.70 -10.64
C ALA A 6 10.32 19.51 -9.76
N LEU A 7 10.29 19.29 -8.44
CA LEU A 7 11.21 19.95 -7.51
C LEU A 7 12.47 19.12 -7.37
N GLU A 8 13.61 19.78 -7.49
CA GLU A 8 14.90 19.17 -7.17
C GLU A 8 14.95 18.81 -5.68
N ALA A 9 15.33 17.56 -5.39
CA ALA A 9 15.50 17.07 -4.03
C ALA A 9 16.99 16.85 -3.78
N TYR A 10 17.46 17.32 -2.62
CA TYR A 10 18.83 17.12 -2.18
C TYR A 10 18.82 16.48 -0.80
N LYS A 11 19.72 15.53 -0.59
CA LYS A 11 19.93 14.85 0.70
C LYS A 11 21.34 15.12 1.19
N TYR A 12 21.43 15.61 2.41
CA TYR A 12 22.68 15.66 3.16
C TYR A 12 22.74 14.46 4.10
N ASP A 13 23.78 13.65 3.99
CA ASP A 13 24.11 12.62 4.97
C ASP A 13 25.10 13.19 6.00
N PRO A 14 24.71 13.37 7.28
CA PRO A 14 25.57 13.96 8.30
C PRO A 14 26.70 13.03 8.77
N TYR A 15 26.56 11.72 8.59
CA TYR A 15 27.58 10.75 8.97
C TYR A 15 28.66 10.66 7.91
N GLU A 16 28.26 10.62 6.64
CA GLU A 16 29.21 10.62 5.52
C GLU A 16 29.69 12.03 5.14
N LYS A 17 29.04 13.08 5.66
CA LYS A 17 29.22 14.50 5.28
C LYS A 17 29.07 14.73 3.77
N LYS A 18 28.18 13.97 3.12
CA LYS A 18 27.95 14.03 1.67
C LYS A 18 26.65 14.73 1.37
N PHE A 19 26.70 15.62 0.38
CA PHE A 19 25.54 16.25 -0.22
C PHE A 19 25.28 15.59 -1.58
N THR A 20 24.07 15.06 -1.77
CA THR A 20 23.69 14.31 -2.97
C THR A 20 22.39 14.83 -3.54
N ARG A 21 22.28 14.84 -4.87
CA ARG A 21 21.00 15.08 -5.54
C ARG A 21 20.24 13.77 -5.61
N GLU A 22 19.05 13.77 -5.05
CA GLU A 22 18.17 12.61 -5.06
C GLU A 22 17.36 12.60 -6.36
N LEU A 23 17.32 11.46 -7.02
CA LEU A 23 16.49 11.21 -8.20
C LEU A 23 15.58 10.03 -7.91
N TYR A 24 14.36 10.07 -8.44
CA TYR A 24 13.40 8.99 -8.26
C TYR A 24 12.85 8.57 -9.62
N ASP A 25 12.92 7.27 -9.89
CA ASP A 25 12.38 6.71 -11.12
C ASP A 25 10.85 6.62 -11.02
N HIS A 26 10.21 7.70 -11.46
CA HIS A 26 8.76 7.81 -11.52
C HIS A 26 8.14 6.81 -12.49
N GLU A 27 8.84 6.45 -13.57
CA GLU A 27 8.30 5.51 -14.54
C GLU A 27 8.29 4.10 -13.98
N ALA A 28 9.39 3.63 -13.38
CA ALA A 28 9.43 2.34 -12.70
C ALA A 28 8.36 2.23 -11.61
N MET A 29 8.21 3.27 -10.80
CA MET A 29 7.18 3.32 -9.76
C MET A 29 5.75 3.23 -10.34
N ARG A 30 5.45 3.98 -11.41
CA ARG A 30 4.14 3.92 -12.08
C ARG A 30 3.89 2.55 -12.72
N ARG A 31 4.90 1.97 -13.39
CA ARG A 31 4.81 0.62 -13.97
C ARG A 31 4.51 -0.44 -12.90
N ASN A 32 5.23 -0.41 -11.78
CA ASN A 32 5.01 -1.35 -10.68
C ASN A 32 3.60 -1.22 -10.07
N ARG A 33 3.11 0.01 -9.87
CA ARG A 33 1.74 0.24 -9.37
C ARG A 33 0.68 -0.24 -10.35
N LYS A 34 0.84 0.07 -11.64
CA LYS A 34 -0.09 -0.37 -12.68
C LYS A 34 -0.14 -1.90 -12.76
N ARG A 35 1.00 -2.58 -12.71
CA ARG A 35 1.07 -4.04 -12.67
C ARG A 35 0.27 -4.62 -11.50
N ALA A 36 0.48 -4.11 -10.29
CA ALA A 36 -0.27 -4.58 -9.12
C ALA A 36 -1.78 -4.34 -9.23
N ILE A 37 -2.21 -3.21 -9.83
CA ILE A 37 -3.63 -2.93 -10.10
C ILE A 37 -4.21 -3.89 -11.14
N ASP A 38 -3.45 -4.16 -12.21
CA ASP A 38 -3.87 -5.07 -13.27
C ASP A 38 -3.98 -6.51 -12.75
N GLU A 39 -3.05 -6.97 -11.91
CA GLU A 39 -3.11 -8.27 -11.23
C GLU A 39 -4.33 -8.37 -10.28
N ALA A 40 -4.66 -7.30 -9.55
CA ALA A 40 -5.79 -7.28 -8.63
C ALA A 40 -7.15 -7.05 -9.31
N ARG A 41 -7.19 -6.81 -10.64
CA ARG A 41 -8.43 -6.47 -11.36
C ARG A 41 -9.46 -7.61 -11.32
N ASP A 42 -9.00 -8.84 -11.41
CA ASP A 42 -9.84 -10.03 -11.47
C ASP A 42 -10.06 -10.68 -10.10
N ALA A 43 -9.39 -10.18 -9.05
CA ALA A 43 -9.49 -10.64 -7.67
C ALA A 43 -10.96 -10.63 -7.19
N ARG A 44 -11.42 -11.74 -6.62
CA ARG A 44 -12.79 -11.89 -6.08
C ARG A 44 -12.82 -11.58 -4.59
N ARG A 45 -11.79 -11.98 -3.85
CA ARG A 45 -11.68 -11.78 -2.40
C ARG A 45 -10.50 -10.87 -2.06
N PHE A 46 -10.82 -9.78 -1.37
CA PHE A 46 -9.85 -8.79 -0.92
C PHE A 46 -9.63 -8.86 0.59
N GLY A 47 -8.36 -8.88 1.01
CA GLY A 47 -7.96 -8.69 2.40
C GLY A 47 -7.76 -7.21 2.71
N LEU A 48 -8.63 -6.62 3.52
CA LEU A 48 -8.52 -5.25 3.99
C LEU A 48 -7.70 -5.22 5.29
N ILE A 49 -6.45 -4.76 5.20
CA ILE A 49 -5.53 -4.75 6.33
C ILE A 49 -5.62 -3.42 7.08
N LEU A 50 -6.01 -3.46 8.35
CA LEU A 50 -5.97 -2.34 9.28
C LEU A 50 -4.82 -2.53 10.28
N GLY A 51 -3.94 -1.53 10.36
CA GLY A 51 -2.86 -1.51 11.36
C GLY A 51 -3.41 -1.40 12.77
N THR A 52 -2.85 -2.13 13.74
CA THR A 52 -3.26 -2.01 15.16
C THR A 52 -2.21 -1.35 16.05
N LEU A 53 -0.98 -1.16 15.55
CA LEU A 53 0.09 -0.50 16.28
C LEU A 53 -0.03 1.02 16.15
N GLY A 54 -0.03 1.78 17.26
CA GLY A 54 0.23 3.24 17.25
C GLY A 54 -0.76 4.15 16.49
N ARG A 55 -2.08 3.99 16.66
CA ARG A 55 -3.13 4.78 15.95
C ARG A 55 -2.96 4.78 14.43
N GLN A 56 -2.48 3.69 13.83
CA GLN A 56 -2.33 3.55 12.39
C GLN A 56 -3.64 3.06 11.77
N GLY A 57 -4.21 3.79 10.82
CA GLY A 57 -5.36 3.33 10.03
C GLY A 57 -6.69 4.00 10.40
N SER A 58 -7.47 4.32 9.37
CA SER A 58 -8.76 4.98 9.49
C SER A 58 -9.89 3.97 9.35
N THR A 59 -10.65 3.75 10.42
CA THR A 59 -11.85 2.88 10.39
C THR A 59 -12.87 3.37 9.38
N LYS A 60 -13.01 4.69 9.23
CA LYS A 60 -13.88 5.32 8.20
C LYS A 60 -13.46 4.94 6.78
N VAL A 61 -12.14 4.89 6.51
CA VAL A 61 -11.63 4.48 5.19
C VAL A 61 -11.85 2.98 4.99
N LEU A 62 -11.60 2.17 6.02
CA LEU A 62 -11.87 0.73 5.99
C LEU A 62 -13.33 0.43 5.64
N GLU A 63 -14.27 1.05 6.37
CA GLU A 63 -15.72 0.90 6.13
C GLU A 63 -16.13 1.38 4.73
N HIS A 64 -15.52 2.45 4.24
CA HIS A 64 -15.78 2.92 2.88
C HIS A 64 -15.31 1.91 1.83
N LEU A 65 -14.10 1.36 1.98
CA LEU A 65 -13.55 0.35 1.07
C LEU A 65 -14.36 -0.94 1.11
N GLU A 66 -14.72 -1.41 2.30
CA GLU A 66 -15.54 -2.61 2.47
C GLU A 66 -16.89 -2.47 1.76
N ARG A 67 -17.59 -1.35 1.96
CA ARG A 67 -18.86 -1.09 1.26
C ARG A 67 -18.70 -1.06 -0.26
N ARG A 68 -17.62 -0.46 -0.75
CA ARG A 68 -17.36 -0.35 -2.19
C ARG A 68 -17.07 -1.72 -2.82
N LEU A 69 -16.30 -2.57 -2.14
CA LEU A 69 -16.06 -3.95 -2.57
C LEU A 69 -17.37 -4.75 -2.63
N LYS A 70 -18.17 -4.69 -1.56
CA LYS A 70 -19.48 -5.36 -1.50
C LYS A 70 -20.42 -4.86 -2.60
N HIS A 71 -20.46 -3.56 -2.86
CA HIS A 71 -21.27 -2.97 -3.93
C HIS A 71 -20.89 -3.51 -5.32
N HIS A 72 -19.61 -3.82 -5.55
CA HIS A 72 -19.12 -4.43 -6.78
C HIS A 72 -19.12 -5.97 -6.76
N GLY A 73 -19.81 -6.60 -5.79
CA GLY A 73 -19.91 -8.06 -5.69
C GLY A 73 -18.59 -8.76 -5.37
N ARG A 74 -17.65 -8.07 -4.69
CA ARG A 74 -16.38 -8.63 -4.25
C ARG A 74 -16.43 -8.92 -2.75
N ASP A 75 -15.85 -10.05 -2.35
CA ASP A 75 -15.70 -10.42 -0.94
C ASP A 75 -14.64 -9.56 -0.27
N ALA A 76 -14.87 -9.18 0.99
CA ALA A 76 -13.92 -8.44 1.81
C ALA A 76 -13.69 -9.18 3.13
N VAL A 77 -12.42 -9.41 3.47
CA VAL A 77 -11.98 -9.96 4.75
C VAL A 77 -11.20 -8.90 5.49
N ILE A 78 -11.67 -8.49 6.67
CA ILE A 78 -10.97 -7.51 7.51
C ILE A 78 -9.87 -8.22 8.29
N ILE A 79 -8.65 -7.70 8.18
CA ILE A 79 -7.45 -8.30 8.79
C ILE A 79 -6.80 -7.25 9.69
N LEU A 80 -6.68 -7.56 10.97
CA LEU A 80 -6.05 -6.70 11.96
C LEU A 80 -4.60 -7.19 12.20
N LEU A 81 -3.61 -6.35 11.92
CA LEU A 81 -2.19 -6.68 12.12
C LEU A 81 -1.43 -5.52 12.76
N SER A 82 -0.58 -5.82 13.74
CA SER A 82 0.37 -4.82 14.28
C SER A 82 1.44 -4.46 13.26
N GLU A 83 1.91 -5.46 12.51
CA GLU A 83 2.96 -5.35 11.50
C GLU A 83 2.69 -6.30 10.33
N ILE A 84 3.01 -5.85 9.11
CA ILE A 84 2.76 -6.58 7.86
C ILE A 84 4.06 -7.21 7.36
N PHE A 85 4.01 -8.53 7.16
CA PHE A 85 5.11 -9.29 6.61
C PHE A 85 4.62 -10.11 5.41
N PRO A 86 5.38 -10.17 4.29
CA PRO A 86 5.01 -10.99 3.14
C PRO A 86 4.74 -12.45 3.51
N THR A 87 5.50 -13.02 4.44
CA THR A 87 5.34 -14.40 4.90
C THR A 87 4.02 -14.65 5.64
N LYS A 88 3.45 -13.65 6.33
CA LYS A 88 2.13 -13.76 6.96
C LYS A 88 1.02 -13.73 5.92
N LEU A 89 1.13 -12.83 4.94
CA LEU A 89 0.14 -12.70 3.86
C LEU A 89 0.14 -13.94 2.95
N ALA A 90 1.31 -14.50 2.67
CA ALA A 90 1.44 -15.71 1.85
C ALA A 90 0.71 -16.94 2.42
N ARG A 91 0.45 -16.98 3.74
CA ARG A 91 -0.33 -18.06 4.38
C ARG A 91 -1.85 -17.90 4.22
N MET A 92 -2.31 -16.76 3.72
CA MET A 92 -3.73 -16.47 3.50
C MET A 92 -4.12 -16.81 2.06
N GLU A 93 -3.98 -18.08 1.68
CA GLU A 93 -4.12 -18.58 0.30
C GLU A 93 -5.50 -18.35 -0.33
N HIS A 94 -6.52 -18.10 0.50
CA HIS A 94 -7.89 -17.83 0.05
C HIS A 94 -8.15 -16.36 -0.29
N ILE A 95 -7.14 -15.49 -0.21
CA ILE A 95 -7.23 -14.05 -0.49
C ILE A 95 -6.45 -13.73 -1.77
N ASP A 96 -7.14 -13.13 -2.74
CA ASP A 96 -6.57 -12.87 -4.06
C ASP A 96 -5.72 -11.60 -4.09
N ALA A 97 -6.13 -10.58 -3.33
CA ALA A 97 -5.46 -9.29 -3.27
C ALA A 97 -5.57 -8.63 -1.90
N PHE A 98 -4.56 -7.84 -1.52
CA PHE A 98 -4.55 -7.12 -0.25
C PHE A 98 -4.60 -5.61 -0.47
N VAL A 99 -5.42 -4.94 0.34
CA VAL A 99 -5.46 -3.48 0.42
C VAL A 99 -5.05 -3.08 1.82
N GLN A 100 -3.99 -2.29 1.92
CA GLN A 100 -3.56 -1.78 3.19
C GLN A 100 -4.18 -0.40 3.47
N VAL A 101 -4.86 -0.29 4.61
CA VAL A 101 -5.42 0.97 5.12
C VAL A 101 -4.43 1.58 6.11
N ARG A 102 -3.62 2.55 5.64
CA ARG A 102 -2.83 3.45 6.50
C ARG A 102 -3.51 4.83 6.55
N LEU A 103 -3.35 5.54 7.66
CA LEU A 103 -3.70 6.96 7.79
C LEU A 103 -2.70 7.82 7.00
#